data_AF-A0A397V5I3-F1
#
_entry.id   AF-A0A397V5I3-F1
#
_cell.length_a   1.000
_cell.length_b   1.000
_cell.length_c   1.000
_cell.angle_alpha   90.00
_cell.angle_beta   90.00
_cell.angle_gamma   90.00
#
_symmetry.space_group_name_H-M   'P 1'
#
loop_
_entity.id
_entity.type
_entity.pdbx_description
1 polymer ?
#
loop_
_entity_poly.entity_id
_entity_poly.type
_entity_poly.pdbx_seq_one_letter_code
_entity_poly.pdbx_strand_id
1 'polypeptide(L)'
;MLFHAVFGKRKVLARKPKPWRINLLLELAYQGWITIKPKILAKFEATCKDVKYRMLINLFDNVIPATLDVYAVLFRSGSFNEYVEMVFRIWTFALRWNHKNYNKAPLVFLSDIFYWQEKEHPMLEVVKMFLVNFNDYFVENFHSKIRANTSSGDSVDTIIKQACVLDTNKESPFKEMFHTKKRYPYKPSNLEYLANKTSLFLLDYFHQVFCYIKTVGNITDKSYGL
;
A
#
# COMPACT_ATOMS: atom_id res chain seq x y z
N MET A 1 -1.86 4.15 -18.07
CA MET A 1 -3.10 3.63 -18.69
C MET A 1 -4.32 3.88 -17.81
N LEU A 2 -4.41 3.28 -16.60
CA LEU A 2 -5.53 3.48 -15.66
C LEU A 2 -5.78 4.95 -15.30
N PHE A 3 -4.74 5.68 -14.85
CA PHE A 3 -4.88 7.10 -14.45
C PHE A 3 -5.55 7.95 -15.54
N HIS A 4 -5.09 7.85 -16.79
CA HIS A 4 -5.66 8.63 -17.89
C HIS A 4 -7.06 8.17 -18.29
N ALA A 5 -7.37 6.87 -18.19
CA ALA A 5 -8.71 6.37 -18.41
C ALA A 5 -9.69 6.97 -17.40
N VAL A 6 -9.30 7.02 -16.12
CA VAL A 6 -10.14 7.49 -15.02
C VAL A 6 -10.22 9.02 -14.96
N PHE A 7 -9.08 9.71 -14.92
CA PHE A 7 -9.02 11.16 -14.70
C PHE A 7 -9.03 11.97 -16.00
N GLY A 8 -8.89 11.32 -17.16
CA GLY A 8 -8.91 11.95 -18.48
C GLY A 8 -7.52 12.07 -19.13
N LYS A 9 -7.47 11.98 -20.47
CA LYS A 9 -6.23 11.93 -21.25
C LYS A 9 -5.32 13.15 -21.07
N ARG A 10 -5.90 14.33 -20.81
CA ARG A 10 -5.16 15.59 -20.62
C ARG A 10 -4.58 15.76 -19.21
N LYS A 11 -4.93 14.90 -18.25
CA LYS A 11 -4.40 15.00 -16.89
C LYS A 11 -3.01 14.38 -16.82
N VAL A 12 -2.11 15.01 -16.06
CA VAL A 12 -0.74 14.56 -15.88
C VAL A 12 -0.58 13.91 -14.50
N LEU A 13 -0.08 12.68 -14.48
CA LEU A 13 0.42 12.05 -13.27
C LEU A 13 1.90 12.40 -13.12
N ALA A 14 2.27 13.05 -12.02
CA ALA A 14 3.66 13.41 -11.76
C ALA A 14 4.55 12.16 -11.70
N ARG A 15 5.83 12.28 -12.10
CA ARG A 15 6.81 11.17 -12.05
C ARG A 15 6.97 10.58 -10.65
N LYS A 16 6.86 11.42 -9.61
CA LYS A 16 6.80 11.03 -8.20
C LYS A 16 5.48 11.56 -7.61
N PRO A 17 4.36 10.82 -7.76
CA PRO A 17 3.08 11.26 -7.21
C PRO A 17 3.16 11.37 -5.69
N LYS A 18 2.39 12.31 -5.12
CA LYS A 18 2.23 12.37 -3.66
C LYS A 18 1.60 11.07 -3.14
N PRO A 19 1.95 10.58 -1.93
CA PRO A 19 1.43 9.34 -1.38
C PRO A 19 -0.10 9.21 -1.45
N TRP A 20 -0.84 10.26 -1.09
CA TRP A 20 -2.31 10.25 -1.16
C TRP A 20 -2.87 10.00 -2.57
N ARG A 21 -2.15 10.42 -3.64
CA ARG A 21 -2.56 10.14 -5.03
C ARG A 21 -2.32 8.68 -5.41
N ILE A 22 -1.26 8.07 -4.87
CA ILE A 22 -0.99 6.65 -5.04
C ILE A 22 -2.09 5.85 -4.34
N ASN A 23 -2.38 6.18 -3.07
CA ASN A 23 -3.44 5.53 -2.30
C ASN A 23 -4.81 5.67 -2.99
N LEU A 24 -5.15 6.86 -3.52
CA LEU A 24 -6.38 7.03 -4.30
C LEU A 24 -6.43 6.09 -5.51
N LEU A 25 -5.33 5.93 -6.25
CA LEU A 25 -5.31 5.02 -7.41
C LEU A 25 -5.47 3.55 -7.02
N LEU A 26 -4.81 3.15 -5.93
CA LEU A 26 -4.92 1.79 -5.38
C LEU A 26 -6.35 1.52 -4.89
N GLU A 27 -6.95 2.47 -4.18
CA GLU A 27 -8.33 2.38 -3.71
C GLU A 27 -9.31 2.26 -4.87
N LEU A 28 -9.20 3.13 -5.88
CA LEU A 28 -10.06 3.05 -7.07
C LEU A 28 -9.89 1.73 -7.83
N ALA A 29 -8.66 1.22 -7.92
CA ALA A 29 -8.40 -0.08 -8.53
C ALA A 29 -9.05 -1.22 -7.73
N TYR A 30 -8.97 -1.19 -6.40
CA TYR A 30 -9.60 -2.16 -5.51
C TYR A 30 -11.12 -2.12 -5.60
N GLN A 31 -11.73 -0.94 -5.47
CA GLN A 31 -13.18 -0.76 -5.57
C GLN A 31 -13.70 -1.16 -6.95
N GLY A 32 -13.00 -0.77 -8.01
CA GLY A 32 -13.35 -1.17 -9.37
C GLY A 32 -13.23 -2.68 -9.58
N TRP A 33 -12.22 -3.31 -8.99
CA TRP A 33 -12.03 -4.76 -9.04
C TRP A 33 -13.14 -5.51 -8.31
N ILE A 34 -13.45 -5.18 -7.05
CA ILE A 34 -14.54 -5.83 -6.29
C ILE A 34 -15.84 -5.81 -7.09
N THR A 35 -16.14 -4.67 -7.72
CA THR A 35 -17.35 -4.47 -8.52
C THR A 35 -17.47 -5.47 -9.67
N ILE A 36 -16.37 -5.77 -10.37
CA ILE A 36 -16.39 -6.63 -11.56
C ILE A 36 -15.96 -8.08 -11.28
N LYS A 37 -15.29 -8.34 -10.14
CA LYS A 37 -14.66 -9.62 -9.79
C LYS A 37 -15.59 -10.82 -10.01
N PRO A 38 -16.86 -10.84 -9.53
CA PRO A 38 -17.73 -11.99 -9.72
C PRO A 38 -17.95 -12.32 -11.21
N LYS A 39 -18.11 -11.29 -12.06
CA LYS A 39 -18.32 -11.45 -13.50
C LYS A 39 -17.05 -11.95 -14.20
N ILE A 40 -15.89 -11.45 -13.80
CA ILE A 40 -14.60 -11.89 -14.35
C ILE A 40 -14.32 -13.34 -13.98
N LEU A 41 -14.48 -13.74 -12.71
CA LEU A 41 -14.26 -15.11 -12.26
C LEU A 41 -15.21 -16.10 -12.95
N ALA A 42 -16.48 -15.72 -13.12
CA ALA A 42 -17.45 -16.54 -13.86
C ALA A 42 -17.08 -16.70 -15.33
N LYS A 43 -16.47 -15.68 -15.96
CA LYS A 43 -16.13 -15.69 -17.39
C LYS A 43 -14.84 -16.46 -17.71
N PHE A 44 -13.83 -16.34 -16.87
CA PHE A 44 -12.53 -16.99 -17.07
C PHE A 44 -12.50 -18.44 -16.59
N GLU A 45 -13.55 -18.88 -15.88
CA GLU A 45 -13.62 -20.15 -15.15
C GLU A 45 -12.57 -20.23 -14.02
N ALA A 46 -12.87 -20.96 -12.94
CA ALA A 46 -12.00 -21.00 -11.76
C ALA A 46 -10.58 -21.54 -12.05
N THR A 47 -10.42 -22.29 -13.14
CA THR A 47 -9.22 -23.04 -13.49
C THR A 47 -8.31 -22.36 -14.51
N CYS A 48 -8.63 -21.15 -15.02
CA CYS A 48 -7.77 -20.47 -16.00
C CYS A 48 -6.31 -20.41 -15.54
N LYS A 49 -5.40 -21.04 -16.29
CA LYS A 49 -3.97 -21.14 -15.94
C LYS A 49 -3.10 -20.06 -16.59
N ASP A 50 -3.70 -19.16 -17.37
CA ASP A 50 -2.96 -18.09 -18.04
C ASP A 50 -2.21 -17.23 -17.02
N VAL A 51 -0.92 -17.03 -17.27
CA VAL A 51 0.01 -16.34 -16.36
C VAL A 51 -0.43 -14.89 -16.18
N LYS A 52 -0.80 -14.20 -17.27
CA LYS A 52 -1.19 -12.79 -17.22
C LYS A 52 -2.46 -12.61 -16.41
N TYR A 53 -3.47 -13.44 -16.63
CA TYR A 53 -4.70 -13.47 -15.84
C TYR A 53 -4.41 -13.72 -14.36
N ARG A 54 -3.64 -14.76 -14.02
CA ARG A 54 -3.28 -15.10 -12.62
C ARG A 54 -2.52 -13.97 -11.93
N MET A 55 -1.60 -13.31 -12.64
CA MET A 55 -0.89 -12.15 -12.11
C MET A 55 -1.83 -10.97 -11.82
N LEU A 56 -2.81 -10.71 -12.67
CA LEU A 56 -3.80 -9.66 -12.44
C LEU A 56 -4.69 -9.98 -11.23
N ILE A 57 -5.19 -11.22 -11.13
CA ILE A 57 -5.95 -11.65 -9.96
C ILE A 57 -5.12 -11.47 -8.68
N ASN A 58 -3.86 -11.93 -8.68
CA ASN A 58 -2.99 -11.78 -7.51
C ASN A 58 -2.69 -10.31 -7.18
N LEU A 59 -2.54 -9.44 -8.18
CA LEU A 59 -2.37 -8.00 -7.98
C LEU A 59 -3.58 -7.39 -7.26
N PHE A 60 -4.79 -7.68 -7.75
CA PHE A 60 -6.01 -7.06 -7.21
C PHE A 60 -6.51 -7.68 -5.91
N ASP A 61 -6.37 -9.00 -5.74
CA ASP A 61 -6.85 -9.71 -4.54
C ASP A 61 -5.85 -9.65 -3.38
N ASN A 62 -4.55 -9.55 -3.65
CA ASN A 62 -3.54 -9.65 -2.60
C ASN A 62 -2.65 -8.40 -2.49
N VAL A 63 -2.01 -7.97 -3.58
CA VAL A 63 -0.98 -6.91 -3.50
C VAL A 63 -1.59 -5.55 -3.16
N ILE A 64 -2.67 -5.17 -3.85
CA ILE A 64 -3.32 -3.87 -3.63
C ILE A 64 -3.91 -3.78 -2.21
N PRO A 65 -4.73 -4.75 -1.73
CA PRO A 65 -5.22 -4.73 -0.35
C PRO A 65 -4.09 -4.75 0.67
N ALA A 66 -3.05 -5.57 0.48
CA ALA A 66 -1.90 -5.60 1.37
C ALA A 66 -1.23 -4.22 1.50
N THR A 67 -1.08 -3.51 0.38
CA THR A 67 -0.48 -2.17 0.37
C THR A 67 -1.36 -1.13 1.05
N LEU A 68 -2.68 -1.23 0.89
CA LEU A 68 -3.63 -0.31 1.53
C LEU A 68 -3.72 -0.56 3.04
N ASP A 69 -3.80 -1.82 3.45
CA ASP A 69 -4.19 -2.21 4.80
C ASP A 69 -3.03 -2.34 5.77
N VAL A 70 -1.84 -2.74 5.32
CA VAL A 70 -0.69 -3.06 6.20
C VAL A 70 -0.43 -1.99 7.25
N TYR A 71 -0.37 -0.73 6.84
CA TYR A 71 -0.18 0.38 7.75
C TYR A 71 -1.51 1.00 8.18
N ALA A 72 -2.41 1.26 7.23
CA ALA A 72 -3.59 2.07 7.50
C ALA A 72 -4.59 1.35 8.41
N VAL A 73 -4.63 0.02 8.38
CA VAL A 73 -5.55 -0.79 9.16
C VAL A 73 -4.75 -1.57 10.20
N LEU A 74 -3.91 -2.51 9.77
CA LEU A 74 -3.34 -3.55 10.64
C LEU A 74 -2.34 -3.01 11.67
N PHE A 75 -1.37 -2.21 11.21
CA PHE A 75 -0.41 -1.59 12.13
C PHE A 75 -1.12 -0.65 13.12
N ARG A 76 -1.99 0.24 12.62
CA ARG A 76 -2.66 1.26 13.44
C ARG A 76 -3.71 0.69 14.41
N SER A 77 -4.31 -0.47 14.12
CA SER A 77 -5.20 -1.16 15.05
C SER A 77 -4.45 -1.96 16.10
N GLY A 78 -3.13 -2.12 15.98
CA GLY A 78 -2.35 -3.02 16.81
C GLY A 78 -2.65 -4.51 16.53
N SER A 79 -3.20 -4.84 15.36
CA SER A 79 -3.52 -6.21 14.95
C SER A 79 -2.24 -6.97 14.60
N PHE A 80 -1.50 -7.39 15.63
CA PHE A 80 -0.13 -7.91 15.49
C PHE A 80 -0.04 -9.13 14.57
N ASN A 81 -0.88 -10.15 14.79
CA ASN A 81 -0.81 -11.39 14.01
C ASN A 81 -1.09 -11.14 12.53
N GLU A 82 -2.16 -10.40 12.24
CA GLU A 82 -2.54 -10.02 10.88
C GLU A 82 -1.49 -9.12 10.23
N TYR A 83 -0.90 -8.19 11.00
CA TYR A 83 0.19 -7.33 10.54
C TYR A 83 1.42 -8.15 10.14
N VAL A 84 1.89 -9.07 10.99
CA VAL A 84 3.02 -9.95 10.69
C VAL A 84 2.76 -10.79 9.45
N GLU A 85 1.56 -11.38 9.33
CA GLU A 85 1.16 -12.12 8.13
C GLU A 85 1.19 -11.23 6.88
N MET A 86 0.70 -9.99 7.00
CA MET A 86 0.70 -9.04 5.88
C MET A 86 2.11 -8.61 5.48
N VAL A 87 3.01 -8.39 6.44
CA VAL A 87 4.43 -8.09 6.19
C VAL A 87 5.10 -9.26 5.46
N PHE A 88 4.81 -10.50 5.85
CA PHE A 88 5.28 -11.69 5.13
C PHE A 88 4.75 -11.72 3.69
N ARG A 89 3.46 -11.49 3.48
CA ARG A 89 2.87 -11.41 2.12
C ARG A 89 3.56 -10.33 1.27
N ILE A 90 3.76 -9.13 1.80
CA ILE A 90 4.47 -8.04 1.11
C ILE A 90 5.92 -8.41 0.79
N TRP A 91 6.61 -9.09 1.71
CA TRP A 91 7.95 -9.60 1.46
C TRP A 91 7.97 -10.58 0.28
N THR A 92 7.03 -11.53 0.22
CA THR A 92 6.97 -12.48 -0.91
C THR A 92 6.78 -11.76 -2.25
N PHE A 93 6.04 -10.64 -2.27
CA PHE A 93 5.89 -9.79 -3.44
C PHE A 93 7.20 -9.09 -3.80
N ALA A 94 7.85 -8.44 -2.84
CA ALA A 94 9.12 -7.77 -3.07
C ALA A 94 10.20 -8.75 -3.59
N LEU A 95 10.21 -9.99 -3.09
CA LEU A 95 11.07 -11.06 -3.56
C LEU A 95 10.76 -11.46 -5.01
N ARG A 96 9.49 -11.78 -5.32
CA ARG A 96 9.06 -12.19 -6.67
C ARG A 96 9.33 -11.13 -7.74
N TRP A 97 9.20 -9.85 -7.39
CA TRP A 97 9.46 -8.72 -8.30
C TRP A 97 10.91 -8.22 -8.26
N ASN A 98 11.82 -8.89 -7.56
CA ASN A 98 13.24 -8.54 -7.47
C ASN A 98 13.49 -7.08 -6.99
N HIS A 99 12.68 -6.61 -6.05
CA HIS A 99 12.81 -5.26 -5.48
C HIS A 99 13.93 -5.23 -4.42
N LYS A 100 15.14 -4.89 -4.87
CA LYS A 100 16.38 -4.88 -4.06
C LYS A 100 16.34 -4.02 -2.78
N ASN A 101 15.49 -2.99 -2.72
CA ASN A 101 15.39 -2.11 -1.55
C ASN A 101 14.41 -2.63 -0.50
N TYR A 102 13.45 -3.47 -0.90
CA TYR A 102 12.32 -3.90 -0.06
C TYR A 102 12.33 -5.41 0.24
N ASN A 103 13.29 -6.17 -0.31
CA ASN A 103 13.44 -7.59 -0.01
C ASN A 103 14.13 -7.85 1.35
N LYS A 104 14.80 -6.84 1.94
CA LYS A 104 15.51 -6.95 3.21
C LYS A 104 14.72 -6.42 4.41
N ALA A 105 14.13 -5.23 4.31
CA ALA A 105 13.51 -4.59 5.48
C ALA A 105 12.37 -5.40 6.12
N PRO A 106 11.38 -5.93 5.36
CA PRO A 106 10.39 -6.86 5.91
C PRO A 106 11.01 -8.12 6.51
N LEU A 107 12.08 -8.64 5.89
CA LEU A 107 12.74 -9.86 6.32
C LEU A 107 13.47 -9.67 7.66
N VAL A 108 14.12 -8.52 7.88
CA VAL A 108 14.76 -8.19 9.16
C VAL A 108 13.71 -8.16 10.27
N PHE A 109 12.60 -7.45 10.06
CA PHE A 109 11.50 -7.42 11.01
C PHE A 109 10.96 -8.83 11.32
N LEU A 110 10.70 -9.63 10.30
CA LEU A 110 10.21 -11.01 10.47
C LEU A 110 11.24 -11.89 11.19
N SER A 111 12.52 -11.73 10.88
CA SER A 111 13.62 -12.44 11.54
C SER A 111 13.66 -12.15 13.03
N ASP A 112 13.52 -10.89 13.44
CA ASP A 112 13.50 -10.50 14.85
C ASP A 112 12.28 -11.11 15.58
N ILE A 113 11.10 -11.04 14.96
CA ILE A 113 9.87 -11.65 15.52
C ILE A 113 10.04 -13.16 15.70
N PHE A 114 10.52 -13.88 14.68
CA PHE A 114 10.69 -15.33 14.77
C PHE A 114 11.79 -15.72 15.75
N TYR A 115 12.88 -14.96 15.81
CA TYR A 115 13.93 -15.19 16.80
C TYR A 115 13.40 -15.01 18.23
N TRP A 116 12.66 -13.93 18.52
CA TRP A 116 12.08 -13.72 19.84
C TRP A 116 11.04 -14.78 20.20
N GLN A 117 10.27 -15.26 19.20
CA GLN A 117 9.34 -16.37 19.41
C GLN A 117 10.07 -17.67 19.76
N GLU A 118 11.15 -18.00 19.05
CA GLU A 118 11.96 -19.20 19.34
C GLU A 118 12.62 -19.15 20.73
N LYS A 119 13.07 -17.97 21.15
CA LYS A 119 13.75 -17.78 22.44
C LYS A 119 12.84 -17.43 23.61
N GLU A 120 11.52 -17.42 23.40
CA GLU A 120 10.54 -16.95 24.40
C GLU A 120 10.91 -15.57 24.98
N HIS A 121 11.46 -14.71 24.13
CA HIS A 121 12.04 -13.44 24.57
C HIS A 121 10.93 -12.44 24.91
N PRO A 122 11.03 -11.70 26.04
CA PRO A 122 9.97 -10.79 26.50
C PRO A 122 9.66 -9.65 25.51
N MET A 123 10.59 -9.32 24.61
CA MET A 123 10.34 -8.33 23.55
C MET A 123 9.19 -8.71 22.64
N LEU A 124 8.91 -10.00 22.43
CA LEU A 124 7.78 -10.41 21.60
C LEU A 124 6.45 -9.87 22.17
N GLU A 125 6.27 -9.98 23.48
CA GLU A 125 5.07 -9.47 24.15
C GLU A 125 5.03 -7.94 24.18
N VAL A 126 6.19 -7.29 24.36
CA VAL A 126 6.28 -5.82 24.23
C VAL A 126 5.82 -5.35 22.85
N VAL A 127 6.30 -5.98 21.78
CA VAL A 127 5.92 -5.60 20.41
C VAL A 127 4.45 -5.92 20.13
N LYS A 128 3.92 -7.04 20.62
CA LYS A 128 2.50 -7.36 20.51
C LYS A 128 1.61 -6.31 21.18
N MET A 129 1.94 -5.92 22.41
CA MET A 129 1.15 -4.97 23.20
C MET A 129 1.28 -3.53 22.69
N PHE A 130 2.45 -3.17 22.17
CA PHE A 130 2.79 -1.78 21.83
C PHE A 130 3.14 -1.58 20.35
N LEU A 131 2.68 -2.45 19.45
CA LEU A 131 3.01 -2.41 18.01
C LEU A 131 2.92 -0.99 17.43
N VAL A 132 1.82 -0.29 17.71
CA VAL A 132 1.53 1.06 17.20
C VAL A 132 2.57 2.09 17.66
N ASN A 133 3.27 1.84 18.76
CA ASN A 133 4.28 2.73 19.32
C ASN A 133 5.61 2.65 18.55
N PHE A 134 5.86 1.57 17.81
CA PHE A 134 7.05 1.39 16.96
C PHE A 134 6.89 2.12 15.62
N ASN A 135 6.84 3.44 15.70
CA ASN A 135 6.46 4.32 14.60
C ASN A 135 7.44 5.52 14.48
N ASP A 136 8.14 5.61 13.36
CA ASP A 136 9.09 6.70 13.06
C ASP A 136 8.42 8.07 12.89
N TYR A 137 7.10 8.12 12.68
CA TYR A 137 6.39 9.38 12.50
C TYR A 137 6.58 10.34 13.67
N PHE A 138 6.60 9.84 14.91
CA PHE A 138 6.81 10.70 16.08
C PHE A 138 8.20 11.34 16.04
N VAL A 139 9.20 10.54 15.71
CA VAL A 139 10.59 10.95 15.56
C VAL A 139 10.73 11.96 14.41
N GLU A 140 10.29 11.61 13.21
CA GLU A 140 10.36 12.47 12.03
C GLU A 140 9.61 13.80 12.19
N ASN A 141 8.46 13.77 12.86
CA ASN A 141 7.70 14.98 13.16
C ASN A 141 8.44 15.87 14.16
N PHE A 142 9.02 15.28 15.21
CA PHE A 142 9.84 16.01 16.18
C PHE A 142 11.08 16.63 15.52
N HIS A 143 11.81 15.86 14.71
CA HIS A 143 12.93 16.36 13.92
C HIS A 143 12.50 17.49 12.97
N SER A 144 11.33 17.38 12.34
CA SER A 144 10.80 18.43 11.46
C SER A 144 10.50 19.72 12.21
N LYS A 145 9.99 19.64 13.44
CA LYS A 145 9.79 20.81 14.30
C LYS A 145 11.11 21.46 14.72
N ILE A 146 12.10 20.66 15.09
CA ILE A 146 13.45 21.17 15.39
C ILE A 146 13.98 21.93 14.18
N ARG A 147 13.95 21.31 12.99
CA ARG A 147 14.40 21.95 11.73
C ARG A 147 13.63 23.23 11.37
N ALA A 148 12.35 23.32 11.71
CA ALA A 148 11.55 24.53 11.45
C ALA A 148 11.88 25.69 12.40
N ASN A 149 12.45 25.39 13.57
CA ASN A 149 12.79 26.37 14.62
C ASN A 149 14.31 26.55 14.77
N THR A 150 15.12 26.02 13.86
CA THR A 150 16.57 26.14 13.86
C THR A 150 17.08 26.52 12.47
N SER A 151 18.23 27.16 12.42
CA SER A 151 18.97 27.55 11.23
C SER A 151 20.16 26.63 11.01
N SER A 152 20.60 26.49 9.75
CA SER A 152 21.83 25.78 9.39
C SER A 152 23.10 26.32 10.07
N GLY A 153 23.06 27.55 10.60
CA GLY A 153 24.18 28.16 11.33
C GLY A 153 24.08 28.04 12.86
N ASP A 154 23.04 27.42 13.39
CA ASP A 154 22.86 27.29 14.85
C ASP A 154 23.87 26.31 15.45
N SER A 155 24.36 26.64 16.64
CA SER A 155 25.24 25.75 17.39
C SER A 155 24.48 24.54 17.93
N VAL A 156 25.22 23.46 18.22
CA VAL A 156 24.68 22.24 18.81
C VAL A 156 23.90 22.53 20.10
N ASP A 157 24.44 23.40 20.97
CA ASP A 157 23.77 23.79 22.22
C ASP A 157 22.42 24.49 22.00
N THR A 158 22.32 25.31 20.95
CA THR A 158 21.07 25.99 20.59
C THR A 158 20.04 24.98 20.08
N ILE A 159 20.46 24.01 19.26
CA ILE A 159 19.60 22.92 18.78
C ILE A 159 19.09 22.08 19.96
N ILE A 160 19.97 21.72 20.91
CA ILE A 160 19.61 20.95 22.11
C ILE A 160 18.60 21.73 22.96
N LYS A 161 18.87 23.02 23.25
CA LYS A 161 17.94 23.87 24.00
C LYS A 161 16.57 23.96 23.32
N GLN A 162 16.54 24.10 22.00
CA GLN A 162 15.29 24.16 21.25
C GLN A 162 14.50 22.85 21.31
N ALA A 163 15.19 21.70 21.23
CA ALA A 163 14.56 20.40 21.42
C ALA A 163 13.95 20.26 22.83
N CYS A 164 14.67 20.67 23.88
CA CYS A 164 14.16 20.66 25.26
C CYS A 164 12.94 21.57 25.43
N VAL A 165 12.94 22.77 24.84
CA VAL A 165 11.77 23.68 24.88
C VAL A 165 10.56 23.05 24.18
N LEU A 166 10.75 22.41 23.02
CA LEU A 166 9.68 21.72 22.29
C LEU A 166 9.12 20.51 23.04
N ASP A 167 9.94 19.80 23.81
CA ASP A 167 9.53 18.65 24.63
C ASP A 167 8.81 19.10 25.92
N THR A 168 9.27 20.19 26.53
CA THR A 168 8.71 20.73 27.78
C THR A 168 7.39 21.47 27.55
N ASN A 169 7.24 22.13 26.39
CA ASN A 169 5.97 22.70 25.96
C ASN A 169 5.02 21.59 25.49
N LYS A 170 4.45 20.87 26.47
CA LYS A 170 3.19 20.12 26.32
C LYS A 170 2.01 21.07 26.04
N GLU A 171 2.13 21.97 25.05
CA GLU A 171 0.93 22.32 24.26
C GLU A 171 0.32 21.00 23.79
N SER A 172 -0.94 20.86 23.43
CA SER A 172 -1.44 19.56 22.99
C SER A 172 -1.14 19.36 21.50
N PRO A 173 0.11 19.23 20.99
CA PRO A 173 0.31 19.22 19.55
C PRO A 173 -0.18 17.85 19.06
N PHE A 174 -0.32 16.87 19.95
CA PHE A 174 -1.00 15.61 19.82
C PHE A 174 -2.45 15.82 19.34
N LYS A 175 -3.20 16.74 19.95
CA LYS A 175 -4.59 17.04 19.57
C LYS A 175 -4.65 17.84 18.27
N GLU A 176 -3.78 18.83 18.09
CA GLU A 176 -3.69 19.63 16.85
C GLU A 176 -3.19 18.85 15.62
N MET A 177 -2.38 17.81 15.82
CA MET A 177 -1.85 16.96 14.76
C MET A 177 -2.93 16.07 14.11
N PHE A 178 -4.01 15.76 14.83
CA PHE A 178 -5.21 15.14 14.26
C PHE A 178 -6.20 16.17 13.67
N HIS A 179 -6.02 17.47 13.94
CA HIS A 179 -6.78 18.55 13.31
C HIS A 179 -6.20 18.90 11.93
N THR A 180 -6.09 17.92 11.02
CA THR A 180 -5.74 18.22 9.62
C THR A 180 -6.86 19.04 8.97
N LYS A 181 -6.67 20.36 8.83
CA LYS A 181 -7.57 21.26 8.08
C LYS A 181 -7.64 20.98 6.57
N LYS A 182 -6.81 20.06 6.05
CA LYS A 182 -6.79 19.73 4.62
C LYS A 182 -7.97 18.83 4.28
N ARG A 183 -9.04 19.43 3.74
CA ARG A 183 -10.16 18.68 3.15
C ARG A 183 -9.64 17.80 2.01
N TYR A 184 -10.01 16.52 2.06
CA TYR A 184 -9.78 15.60 0.96
C TYR A 184 -10.49 16.13 -0.30
N PRO A 185 -9.85 16.13 -1.48
CA PRO A 185 -10.36 16.87 -2.65
C PRO A 185 -11.57 16.20 -3.33
N TYR A 186 -11.93 14.98 -2.94
CA TYR A 186 -13.05 14.23 -3.53
C TYR A 186 -14.15 14.00 -2.50
N LYS A 187 -15.39 14.25 -2.89
CA LYS A 187 -16.57 13.83 -2.13
C LYS A 187 -16.85 12.34 -2.38
N PRO A 188 -17.65 11.66 -1.53
CA PRO A 188 -18.01 10.26 -1.74
C PRO A 188 -18.57 9.97 -3.14
N SER A 189 -19.48 10.81 -3.65
CA SER A 189 -20.04 10.65 -5.00
C SER A 189 -19.00 10.78 -6.12
N ASN A 190 -17.98 11.63 -5.93
CA ASN A 190 -16.87 11.70 -6.88
C ASN A 190 -16.06 10.40 -6.88
N LEU A 191 -15.82 9.81 -5.70
CA LEU A 191 -15.07 8.55 -5.59
C LEU A 191 -15.85 7.41 -6.22
N GLU A 192 -17.15 7.31 -5.98
CA GLU A 192 -18.03 6.32 -6.60
C GLU A 192 -18.01 6.42 -8.12
N TYR A 193 -18.14 7.64 -8.67
CA TYR A 193 -18.04 7.87 -10.10
C TYR A 193 -16.69 7.41 -10.68
N LEU A 194 -15.59 7.73 -10.01
CA LEU A 194 -14.24 7.32 -10.43
C LEU A 194 -14.03 5.81 -10.30
N ALA A 195 -14.61 5.17 -9.28
CA ALA A 195 -14.57 3.72 -9.08
C ALA A 195 -15.34 3.02 -10.21
N ASN A 196 -16.54 3.47 -10.55
CA ASN A 196 -17.32 2.95 -11.68
C ASN A 196 -16.57 3.08 -13.02
N LYS A 197 -15.91 4.21 -13.24
CA LYS A 197 -15.06 4.42 -14.43
C LYS A 197 -13.85 3.48 -14.44
N THR A 198 -13.31 3.18 -13.26
CA THR A 198 -12.24 2.19 -13.09
C THR A 198 -12.75 0.77 -13.40
N SER A 199 -13.95 0.40 -12.93
CA SER A 199 -14.61 -0.86 -13.26
C SER A 199 -14.73 -1.07 -14.77
N LEU A 200 -15.17 -0.05 -15.51
CA LEU A 200 -15.29 -0.11 -16.98
C LEU A 200 -13.93 -0.31 -17.65
N PHE A 201 -12.91 0.43 -17.21
CA PHE A 201 -11.55 0.25 -17.72
C PHE A 201 -11.01 -1.16 -17.47
N LEU A 202 -11.21 -1.69 -16.26
CA LEU A 202 -10.76 -3.03 -15.92
C LEU A 202 -11.53 -4.09 -16.71
N LEU A 203 -12.84 -3.93 -16.92
CA LEU A 203 -13.64 -4.83 -17.74
C LEU A 203 -13.12 -4.90 -19.18
N ASP A 204 -12.85 -3.77 -19.80
CA ASP A 204 -12.26 -3.70 -21.14
C ASP A 204 -10.88 -4.38 -21.19
N TYR A 205 -10.05 -4.14 -20.17
CA TYR A 205 -8.74 -4.78 -20.08
C TYR A 205 -8.84 -6.30 -19.94
N PHE A 206 -9.72 -6.81 -19.09
CA PHE A 206 -9.96 -8.25 -18.96
C PHE A 206 -10.57 -8.84 -20.23
N HIS A 207 -11.42 -8.10 -20.95
CA HIS A 207 -11.93 -8.55 -22.25
C HIS A 207 -10.78 -8.77 -23.24
N GLN A 208 -9.82 -7.85 -23.32
CA GLN A 208 -8.62 -8.00 -24.16
C GLN A 208 -7.78 -9.23 -23.77
N VAL A 209 -7.59 -9.46 -22.46
CA VAL A 209 -6.89 -10.66 -21.95
C VAL A 209 -7.63 -11.93 -22.34
N PHE A 210 -8.96 -11.95 -22.22
CA PHE A 210 -9.79 -13.09 -22.59
C PHE A 210 -9.67 -13.43 -24.09
N CYS A 211 -9.77 -12.41 -24.95
CA CYS A 211 -9.60 -12.58 -26.39
C CYS A 211 -8.22 -13.12 -26.74
N TYR A 212 -7.16 -12.57 -26.13
CA TYR A 212 -5.79 -13.07 -26.31
C TYR A 212 -5.65 -14.55 -25.95
N ILE A 213 -6.16 -14.97 -24.78
CA ILE A 213 -6.08 -16.36 -24.33
C ILE A 213 -6.80 -17.28 -25.31
N LYS A 214 -7.99 -16.91 -25.78
CA LYS A 214 -8.73 -17.69 -26.78
C LYS A 214 -7.96 -17.83 -28.09
N THR A 215 -7.34 -16.75 -28.57
CA THR A 215 -6.54 -16.80 -29.79
C THR A 215 -5.33 -17.73 -29.65
N VAL A 216 -4.60 -17.64 -28.54
CA VAL A 216 -3.43 -18.50 -28.29
C VAL A 216 -3.82 -19.97 -28.08
N GLY A 217 -4.86 -20.25 -27.29
CA GLY A 217 -5.36 -21.61 -27.09
C GLY A 217 -5.79 -22.29 -28.39
N ASN A 218 -6.47 -21.56 -29.28
CA ASN A 218 -6.83 -22.05 -30.61
C ASN A 218 -5.63 -22.30 -31.52
N ILE A 219 -4.50 -21.59 -31.33
CA ILE A 219 -3.26 -21.82 -32.08
C ILE A 219 -2.57 -23.10 -31.58
N THR A 220 -2.50 -23.30 -30.27
CA THR A 220 -1.89 -24.50 -29.69
C THR A 220 -2.68 -25.76 -30.04
N ASP A 221 -4.02 -25.73 -29.99
CA ASP A 221 -4.85 -26.90 -30.33
C ASP A 221 -4.77 -27.26 -31.83
N LYS A 222 -4.57 -26.26 -32.72
CA LYS A 222 -4.35 -26.51 -34.15
C LYS A 222 -2.95 -27.05 -34.48
N SER A 223 -1.95 -26.82 -33.63
CA SER A 223 -0.57 -27.27 -33.86
C SER A 223 -0.30 -28.73 -33.49
N TYR A 224 -1.21 -29.37 -32.74
CA TYR A 224 -1.14 -30.81 -32.39
C TYR A 224 -2.16 -31.67 -33.15
N GLY A 225 -2.79 -31.12 -34.20
CA GLY A 225 -3.62 -31.89 -35.13
C GLY A 225 -2.81 -32.38 -36.33
N LEU A 226 -1.94 -33.37 -36.11
CA LEU A 226 -1.39 -34.26 -37.14
C LEU A 226 -1.44 -35.70 -36.62
#